data_AF-A0A7L0W9U9-F1
#
_entry.id   AF-A0A7L0W9U9-F1
#
_cell.length_a   1.000
_cell.length_b   1.000
_cell.length_c   1.000
_cell.angle_alpha   90.00
_cell.angle_beta   90.00
_cell.angle_gamma   90.00
#
_symmetry.space_group_name_H-M   'P 1'
#
loop_
_entity.id
_entity.type
_entity.pdbx_description
1 polymer ?
#
loop_
_entity_poly.entity_id
_entity_poly.type
_entity_poly.pdbx_seq_one_letter_code
_entity_poly.pdbx_strand_id
1 'polypeptide(L)'
;MSFTGKYELQSQENFEAFMKAAGLPDEQIQRGKDTKTISEIVQNGNKFKITVTAGPRVMTNEFTLGEECEIQIMSGEKAKVSHQL
;
A
#
# COMPACT_ATOMS: atom_id res chain seq x y z
N MET A 1 -16.10 -11.82 -6.51
CA MET A 1 -15.57 -10.73 -7.36
C MET A 1 -14.06 -10.78 -7.27
N SER A 2 -13.36 -10.53 -8.38
CA SER A 2 -11.89 -10.48 -8.37
C SER A 2 -11.45 -9.05 -8.12
N PHE A 3 -10.50 -8.84 -7.21
CA PHE A 3 -9.84 -7.54 -7.02
C PHE A 3 -8.73 -7.29 -8.06
N THR A 4 -8.51 -8.24 -8.98
CA THR A 4 -7.49 -8.10 -10.01
C THR A 4 -7.77 -6.90 -10.89
N GLY A 5 -6.80 -6.00 -11.00
CA GLY A 5 -6.93 -4.78 -11.77
C GLY A 5 -5.80 -3.80 -11.50
N LYS A 6 -5.80 -2.71 -12.28
CA LYS A 6 -4.90 -1.58 -12.11
C LYS A 6 -5.70 -0.34 -11.73
N TYR A 7 -5.32 0.28 -10.64
CA TYR A 7 -6.03 1.38 -9.99
C TYR A 7 -5.12 2.61 -9.94
N GLU A 8 -5.63 3.76 -10.38
CA GLU A 8 -4.97 5.05 -10.19
C GLU A 8 -5.68 5.80 -9.07
N LEU A 9 -4.90 6.36 -8.15
CA LEU A 9 -5.42 7.22 -7.09
C LEU A 9 -6.09 8.46 -7.71
N GLN A 10 -7.42 8.58 -7.57
CA GLN A 10 -8.15 9.78 -7.99
C GLN A 10 -8.08 10.89 -6.95
N SER A 11 -8.34 10.56 -5.69
CA SER A 11 -8.37 11.49 -4.58
C SER A 11 -8.03 10.79 -3.27
N GLN A 12 -7.54 11.54 -2.30
CA GLN A 12 -7.30 11.08 -0.94
C GLN A 12 -7.64 12.21 0.04
N GLU A 13 -8.17 11.85 1.20
CA GLU A 13 -8.53 12.78 2.26
C GLU A 13 -7.77 12.40 3.53
N ASN A 14 -7.31 13.39 4.31
CA ASN A 14 -6.59 13.19 5.57
C ASN A 14 -5.27 12.39 5.47
N PHE A 15 -4.70 12.24 4.26
CA PHE A 15 -3.43 11.54 4.04
C PHE A 15 -2.30 12.11 4.90
N GLU A 16 -2.14 13.44 4.92
CA GLU A 16 -1.08 14.07 5.73
C GLU A 16 -1.24 13.77 7.22
N ALA A 17 -2.46 13.89 7.75
CA ALA A 17 -2.76 13.64 9.16
C ALA A 17 -2.49 12.18 9.54
N PHE A 18 -2.93 11.24 8.70
CA PHE A 18 -2.68 9.81 8.90
C PHE A 18 -1.18 9.49 8.89
N MET A 19 -0.43 10.00 7.93
CA MET A 19 0.99 9.71 7.81
C MET A 19 1.82 10.34 8.95
N LYS A 20 1.42 11.52 9.44
CA LYS A 20 2.02 12.11 10.66
C LYS A 20 1.74 11.26 11.90
N ALA A 21 0.51 10.78 12.06
CA ALA A 21 0.15 9.88 13.17
C ALA A 21 0.90 8.54 13.10
N ALA A 22 1.20 8.06 11.88
CA ALA A 22 2.04 6.89 11.64
C ALA A 22 3.55 7.14 11.84
N GLY A 23 3.96 8.36 12.22
CA GLY A 23 5.34 8.69 12.55
C GLY A 23 6.23 9.03 11.35
N LEU A 24 5.68 9.25 10.16
CA LEU A 24 6.51 9.65 9.01
C LEU A 24 6.96 11.12 9.11
N PRO A 25 8.19 11.44 8.70
CA PRO A 25 8.67 12.82 8.63
C PRO A 25 7.88 13.66 7.61
N ASP A 26 7.62 14.92 7.94
CA ASP A 26 6.88 15.87 7.08
C ASP A 26 7.43 15.94 5.65
N GLU A 27 8.75 15.89 5.46
CA GLU A 27 9.37 15.90 4.13
C GLU A 27 8.93 14.70 3.28
N GLN A 28 8.84 13.50 3.88
CA GLN A 28 8.39 12.30 3.17
C GLN A 28 6.90 12.37 2.83
N ILE A 29 6.09 12.94 3.73
CA ILE A 29 4.65 13.12 3.55
C ILE A 29 4.38 14.08 2.40
N GLN A 30 5.05 15.23 2.37
CA GLN A 30 4.90 16.22 1.30
C GLN A 30 5.32 15.66 -0.07
N ARG A 31 6.36 14.80 -0.12
CA ARG A 31 6.74 14.13 -1.38
C ARG A 31 5.70 13.11 -1.83
N GLY A 32 5.04 12.42 -0.90
CA GLY A 32 4.04 11.41 -1.21
C GLY A 32 2.68 11.97 -1.60
N LYS A 33 2.26 13.11 -1.04
CA LYS A 33 0.87 13.57 -1.11
C LYS A 33 0.37 13.92 -2.52
N ASP A 34 1.24 14.51 -3.34
CA ASP A 34 0.93 14.95 -4.72
C ASP A 34 1.38 13.91 -5.76
N THR A 35 1.96 12.80 -5.30
CA THR A 35 2.48 11.77 -6.17
C THR A 35 1.34 10.88 -6.67
N LYS A 36 1.21 10.78 -7.99
CA LYS A 36 0.35 9.79 -8.61
C LYS A 36 0.73 8.39 -8.14
N THR A 37 -0.23 7.71 -7.53
CA THR A 37 -0.07 6.35 -7.04
C THR A 37 -0.88 5.41 -7.91
N ILE A 38 -0.21 4.40 -8.46
CA ILE A 38 -0.81 3.33 -9.24
C ILE A 38 -0.68 2.03 -8.44
N SER A 39 -1.80 1.38 -8.16
CA SER A 39 -1.85 0.09 -7.48
C SER A 39 -2.30 -0.98 -8.46
N GLU A 40 -1.48 -2.00 -8.67
CA GLU A 40 -1.83 -3.18 -9.44
C GLU A 40 -2.05 -4.35 -8.48
N ILE A 41 -3.19 -5.01 -8.61
CA ILE A 41 -3.57 -6.16 -7.80
C ILE A 41 -3.69 -7.36 -8.73
N VAL A 42 -3.04 -8.46 -8.36
CA VAL A 42 -3.20 -9.77 -8.99
C VAL A 42 -3.68 -10.76 -7.94
N GLN A 43 -4.92 -11.22 -8.09
CA GLN A 43 -5.53 -12.22 -7.23
C GLN A 43 -5.51 -13.60 -7.90
N ASN A 44 -4.89 -14.58 -7.24
CA ASN A 44 -4.86 -15.99 -7.61
C ASN A 44 -5.44 -16.84 -6.48
N GLY A 45 -6.77 -17.01 -6.49
CA GLY A 45 -7.50 -17.64 -5.38
C GLY A 45 -7.38 -16.82 -4.10
N ASN A 46 -6.73 -17.39 -3.08
CA ASN A 46 -6.45 -16.73 -1.81
C ASN A 46 -5.11 -15.99 -1.78
N LYS A 47 -4.28 -16.10 -2.82
CA LYS A 47 -2.99 -15.41 -2.92
C LYS A 47 -3.17 -14.08 -3.64
N PHE A 48 -2.63 -13.03 -3.05
CA PHE A 48 -2.68 -11.68 -3.58
C PHE A 48 -1.26 -11.18 -3.77
N LYS A 49 -1.04 -10.52 -4.90
CA LYS A 49 0.14 -9.73 -5.18
C LYS A 49 -0.30 -8.30 -5.44
N ILE A 50 0.17 -7.38 -4.61
CA ILE A 50 -0.12 -5.96 -4.72
C ILE A 50 1.18 -5.23 -5.05
N THR A 51 1.22 -4.58 -6.20
CA THR A 51 2.31 -3.71 -6.63
C THR A 51 1.85 -2.26 -6.56
N VAL A 52 2.45 -1.46 -5.69
CA VAL A 52 2.16 -0.03 -5.55
C VAL A 52 3.32 0.76 -6.16
N THR A 53 3.01 1.61 -7.12
CA THR A 53 3.95 2.54 -7.77
C THR A 53 3.58 3.96 -7.38
N ALA A 54 4.44 4.61 -6.59
CA ALA A 54 4.29 6.01 -6.19
C ALA A 54 5.50 6.80 -6.70
N GLY A 55 5.37 7.40 -7.89
CA GLY A 55 6.45 8.13 -8.54
C GLY A 55 7.66 7.23 -8.81
N PRO A 56 8.87 7.53 -8.28
CA PRO A 56 10.05 6.68 -8.44
C PRO A 56 10.09 5.45 -7.52
N ARG A 57 9.18 5.35 -6.54
CA ARG A 57 9.13 4.22 -5.59
C ARG A 57 8.18 3.15 -6.11
N VAL A 58 8.66 1.91 -6.17
CA VAL A 58 7.86 0.73 -6.48
C VAL A 58 7.97 -0.23 -5.31
N MET A 59 6.82 -0.67 -4.79
CA MET A 59 6.72 -1.61 -3.67
C MET A 59 5.82 -2.78 -4.08
N THR A 60 6.26 -4.01 -3.82
CA THR A 60 5.51 -5.22 -4.15
C THR A 60 5.34 -6.05 -2.88
N ASN A 61 4.09 -6.33 -2.50
CA ASN A 61 3.75 -7.18 -1.37
C ASN A 61 2.95 -8.39 -1.86
N GLU A 62 3.30 -9.58 -1.38
CA GLU A 62 2.59 -10.82 -1.66
C GLU A 62 2.09 -11.43 -0.35
N PHE A 63 0.82 -11.82 -0.30
CA PHE A 63 0.21 -12.39 0.90
C PHE A 63 -0.88 -13.41 0.56
N THR A 64 -1.20 -14.27 1.53
CA THR A 64 -2.34 -15.19 1.47
C THR A 64 -3.41 -14.71 2.44
N LEU A 65 -4.68 -14.71 2.02
CA LEU A 65 -5.79 -14.42 2.91
C LEU A 65 -5.87 -15.41 4.07
N GLY A 66 -6.14 -14.90 5.28
CA GLY A 66 -6.25 -15.71 6.49
C GLY A 66 -4.92 -16.16 7.10
N GLU A 67 -3.79 -15.87 6.48
CA GLU A 67 -2.45 -16.15 7.00
C GLU A 67 -1.79 -14.86 7.51
N GLU A 68 -1.04 -14.97 8.61
CA GLU A 68 -0.18 -13.88 9.07
C GLU A 68 1.05 -13.81 8.17
N CYS A 69 1.37 -12.60 7.68
CA CYS A 69 2.60 -12.35 6.95
C CYS A 69 3.30 -11.08 7.47
N GLU A 70 4.61 -11.02 7.25
CA GLU A 70 5.40 -9.82 7.52
C GLU A 70 5.44 -8.98 6.23
N ILE A 71 4.92 -7.75 6.29
CA ILE A 71 4.98 -6.79 5.19
C ILE A 71 5.81 -5.57 5.59
N GLN A 72 6.42 -4.94 4.59
CA GLN A 72 7.00 -3.62 4.79
C GLN A 72 5.92 -2.57 4.59
N ILE A 73 5.70 -1.73 5.62
CA ILE A 73 4.76 -0.61 5.55
C ILE A 73 5.45 0.64 5.02
N MET A 74 4.67 1.67 4.67
CA MET A 74 5.18 2.91 4.06
C MET A 74 6.18 3.68 4.93
N SER A 75 6.19 3.45 6.26
CA SER A 75 7.21 3.99 7.17
C SER A 75 8.59 3.33 7.02
N GLY A 76 8.67 2.21 6.28
CA GLY A 76 9.87 1.39 6.14
C GLY A 76 9.97 0.28 7.19
N GLU A 77 9.13 0.32 8.24
CA GLU A 77 9.07 -0.71 9.26
C GLU A 77 8.41 -1.99 8.75
N LYS A 78 8.66 -3.09 9.46
CA LYS A 78 8.01 -4.36 9.19
C LYS A 78 6.86 -4.58 10.16
N ALA A 79 5.70 -4.92 9.63
CA ALA A 79 4.52 -5.21 10.42
C ALA A 79 3.99 -6.61 10.11
N LYS A 80 3.56 -7.32 11.16
CA LYS A 80 2.78 -8.53 11.02
C LYS A 80 1.34 -8.15 10.72
N VAL A 81 0.79 -8.69 9.64
CA VAL A 81 -0.57 -8.39 9.18
C VAL A 81 -1.29 -9.66 8.77
N SER A 82 -2.60 -9.69 8.97
CA SER A 82 -3.48 -10.72 8.46
C SER A 82 -4.53 -10.06 7.56
N HIS A 83 -4.67 -10.53 6.33
CA HIS A 83 -5.64 -9.99 5.36
C HIS A 83 -6.93 -10.82 5.39
N GLN A 84 -8.08 -10.15 5.47
CA GLN A 84 -9.41 -10.75 5.52
C GLN A 84 -10.35 -10.05 4.53
N LEU A 85 -11.33 -10.79 4.01
CA LEU A 85 -12.37 -10.33 3.08
C LEU A 85 -13.76 -10.37 3.73
#